data_AF-A0A328WV22-F1
#
_entry.id   AF-A0A328WV22-F1
#
_cell.length_a   1.000
_cell.length_b   1.000
_cell.length_c   1.000
_cell.angle_alpha   90.00
_cell.angle_beta   90.00
_cell.angle_gamma   90.00
#
_symmetry.space_group_name_H-M   'P 1'
#
loop_
_entity.id
_entity.type
_entity.pdbx_description
1 polymer ?
#
loop_
_entity_poly.entity_id
_entity_poly.type
_entity_poly.pdbx_seq_one_letter_code
_entity_poly.pdbx_strand_id
1 'polypeptide(L)'
;MNNNDIFKKLRVALQLRDDQIVEILELVDFRISKAELGAFFRNEDHPNFMECGDQVLRNFLNGLVIHLRGTKENPKNAMDVIKSHKPTAPTAEKPKVKTFSDKKPAQKSTQRPTGKPAGKPGFKKKPESKPEIVEKVRYNNGKKK
;
A
#
# COMPACT_ATOMS: atom_id res chain seq x y z
N MET A 1 8.50 27.67 -11.25
CA MET A 1 8.72 26.24 -10.95
C MET A 1 9.02 26.16 -9.48
N ASN A 2 8.04 25.70 -8.69
CA ASN A 2 8.17 25.55 -7.24
C ASN A 2 8.59 24.11 -6.89
N ASN A 3 8.91 23.85 -5.62
CA ASN A 3 9.28 22.52 -5.11
C ASN A 3 8.21 21.46 -5.36
N ASN A 4 6.94 21.81 -5.25
CA ASN A 4 5.82 20.93 -5.59
C ASN A 4 5.88 20.47 -7.06
N ASP A 5 6.21 21.39 -7.99
CA ASP A 5 6.36 21.07 -9.42
C ASP A 5 7.54 20.12 -9.65
N ILE A 6 8.67 20.39 -9.00
CA ILE A 6 9.87 19.54 -9.09
C ILE A 6 9.52 18.14 -8.60
N PHE A 7 8.89 18.05 -7.42
CA PHE A 7 8.56 16.77 -6.81
C PHE A 7 7.55 15.98 -7.67
N LYS A 8 6.52 16.66 -8.19
CA LYS A 8 5.53 16.08 -9.11
C LYS A 8 6.18 15.57 -10.39
N LYS A 9 7.10 16.34 -10.99
CA LYS A 9 7.86 15.93 -12.18
C LYS A 9 8.74 14.72 -11.92
N LEU A 10 9.45 14.68 -10.79
CA LEU A 10 10.31 13.55 -10.42
C LEU A 10 9.51 12.27 -10.21
N ARG A 11 8.37 12.36 -9.53
CA ARG A 11 7.43 11.24 -9.37
C ARG A 11 7.04 10.64 -10.73
N VAL A 12 6.61 11.49 -11.67
CA VAL A 12 6.15 11.05 -13.00
C VAL A 12 7.31 10.52 -13.84
N ALA A 13 8.44 11.21 -13.86
CA ALA A 13 9.62 10.82 -14.65
C ALA A 13 10.17 9.45 -14.24
N LEU A 14 10.15 9.14 -12.94
CA LEU A 14 10.62 7.87 -12.39
C LEU A 14 9.49 6.83 -12.21
N GLN A 15 8.26 7.16 -12.63
CA GLN A 15 7.08 6.30 -12.53
C GLN A 15 6.83 5.76 -11.11
N LEU A 16 7.10 6.59 -10.10
CA LEU A 16 6.98 6.20 -8.69
C LEU A 16 5.53 6.25 -8.21
N ARG A 17 5.14 5.23 -7.45
CA ARG A 17 3.89 5.20 -6.68
C ARG A 17 4.08 5.91 -5.34
N ASP A 18 2.98 6.38 -4.75
CA ASP A 18 3.01 7.09 -3.46
C ASP A 18 3.62 6.21 -2.36
N ASP A 19 3.32 4.91 -2.36
CA ASP A 19 3.89 3.92 -1.43
C ASP A 19 5.42 3.86 -1.51
N GLN A 20 5.96 3.89 -2.74
CA GLN A 20 7.40 3.83 -2.96
C GLN A 20 8.09 5.13 -2.53
N ILE A 21 7.43 6.27 -2.72
CA ILE A 21 7.97 7.55 -2.25
C ILE A 21 8.08 7.56 -0.73
N VAL A 22 7.10 6.99 -0.02
CA VAL A 22 7.17 6.81 1.44
C VAL A 22 8.34 5.91 1.83
N GLU A 23 8.50 4.77 1.16
CA GLU A 23 9.64 3.86 1.39
C GLU A 23 11.00 4.54 1.14
N ILE A 24 11.11 5.36 0.08
CA ILE A 24 12.33 6.10 -0.26
C ILE A 24 12.68 7.13 0.81
N LEU A 25 11.67 7.84 1.34
CA LEU A 25 11.87 8.83 2.40
C LEU A 25 12.23 8.15 3.74
N GLU A 26 11.72 6.96 3.99
CA GLU A 26 12.07 6.17 5.16
C GLU A 26 13.55 5.76 5.19
N LEU A 27 14.21 5.61 4.03
CA LEU A 27 15.65 5.31 3.94
C LEU A 27 16.55 6.41 4.53
N VAL A 28 16.04 7.63 4.65
CA VAL A 28 16.74 8.79 5.24
C VAL A 28 16.10 9.21 6.56
N ASP A 29 15.40 8.28 7.22
CA ASP A 29 14.69 8.48 8.49
C ASP A 29 13.63 9.60 8.44
N PHE A 30 13.15 9.95 7.24
CA PHE A 30 12.11 10.93 7.06
C PHE A 30 10.74 10.25 6.99
N ARG A 31 9.97 10.38 8.07
CA ARG A 31 8.62 9.80 8.17
C ARG A 31 7.59 10.75 7.59
N ILE A 32 6.85 10.29 6.59
CA ILE A 32 5.71 10.99 6.02
C ILE A 32 4.55 10.03 5.79
N SER A 33 3.33 10.49 6.01
CA SER A 33 2.12 9.73 5.68
C SER A 33 1.73 9.87 4.21
N LYS A 34 1.00 8.89 3.68
CA LYS A 34 0.43 8.97 2.31
C LYS A 34 -0.52 10.17 2.15
N ALA A 35 -1.18 10.60 3.22
CA ALA A 35 -2.11 11.72 3.20
C ALA A 35 -1.37 13.07 3.01
N GLU A 36 -0.27 13.26 3.73
CA GLU A 36 0.61 14.45 3.58
C GLU A 36 1.27 14.47 2.21
N LEU A 37 1.75 13.31 1.74
CA LEU A 37 2.32 13.21 0.40
C LEU A 37 1.30 13.58 -0.68
N GLY A 38 0.04 13.14 -0.53
CA GLY A 38 -1.06 13.54 -1.40
C GLY A 38 -1.35 15.04 -1.35
N ALA A 39 -1.12 15.71 -0.21
CA ALA A 39 -1.29 17.15 -0.07
C ALA A 39 -0.31 17.95 -0.95
N PHE A 40 0.94 17.49 -1.08
CA PHE A 40 1.95 18.13 -1.93
C PHE A 40 1.63 18.07 -3.43
N PHE A 41 0.91 17.04 -3.87
CA PHE A 41 0.62 16.84 -5.29
C PHE A 41 -0.69 17.45 -5.76
N ARG A 42 -1.49 18.01 -4.84
CA ARG A 42 -2.73 18.73 -5.16
C ARG A 42 -2.43 20.03 -5.91
N ASN A 43 -3.49 20.63 -6.45
CA ASN A 43 -3.44 21.97 -7.03
C ASN A 43 -3.45 23.01 -5.91
N GLU A 44 -2.86 24.18 -6.16
CA GLU A 44 -2.73 25.26 -5.18
C GLU A 44 -4.09 25.74 -4.63
N ASP A 45 -5.16 25.67 -5.43
CA ASP A 45 -6.51 26.07 -5.04
C ASP A 45 -7.24 25.04 -4.15
N HIS A 46 -6.66 23.87 -3.91
CA HIS A 46 -7.32 22.82 -3.14
C HIS A 46 -7.19 23.10 -1.63
N PRO A 47 -8.25 22.94 -0.81
CA PRO A 47 -8.22 23.29 0.63
C PRO A 47 -7.16 22.54 1.43
N ASN A 48 -6.88 21.30 1.02
CA ASN A 48 -5.83 20.45 1.60
C ASN A 48 -4.52 20.46 0.79
N PHE A 49 -4.25 21.51 0.02
CA PHE A 49 -2.96 21.73 -0.61
C PHE A 49 -1.93 22.11 0.46
N MET A 50 -0.72 21.57 0.30
CA MET A 50 0.40 21.92 1.16
C MET A 50 1.62 22.22 0.30
N GLU A 51 2.35 23.28 0.65
CA GLU A 51 3.60 23.59 -0.02
C GLU A 51 4.70 22.60 0.39
N CYS A 52 5.47 22.14 -0.60
CA CYS A 52 6.59 21.24 -0.39
C CYS A 52 7.82 22.06 0.03
N GLY A 53 8.22 21.96 1.30
CA GLY A 53 9.41 22.63 1.78
C GLY A 53 10.72 22.03 1.22
N ASP A 54 11.77 22.83 1.18
CA ASP A 54 13.11 22.41 0.73
C ASP A 54 13.62 21.18 1.48
N GLN A 55 13.27 21.05 2.76
CA GLN A 55 13.68 19.93 3.61
C GLN A 55 13.15 18.59 3.08
N VAL A 56 11.88 18.57 2.65
CA VAL A 56 11.25 17.37 2.10
C VAL A 56 11.91 17.00 0.79
N LEU A 57 12.09 17.98 -0.10
CA LEU A 57 12.71 17.75 -1.40
C LEU A 57 14.16 17.29 -1.28
N ARG A 58 14.94 17.89 -0.38
CA ARG A 58 16.33 17.47 -0.09
C ARG A 58 16.39 16.02 0.40
N ASN A 59 15.55 15.67 1.37
CA ASN A 59 15.51 14.32 1.91
C ASN A 59 15.07 13.31 0.85
N PHE A 60 14.08 13.64 0.02
CA PHE A 60 13.65 12.80 -1.09
C PHE A 60 14.79 12.55 -2.10
N LEU A 61 15.54 13.59 -2.49
CA LEU A 61 16.66 13.45 -3.41
C LEU A 61 17.79 12.58 -2.82
N ASN A 62 18.11 12.75 -1.53
CA ASN A 62 19.06 11.87 -0.82
C ASN A 62 18.56 10.42 -0.77
N GLY A 63 17.27 10.22 -0.49
CA GLY A 63 16.63 8.91 -0.53
C GLY A 63 16.71 8.27 -1.92
N LEU A 64 16.51 9.04 -2.99
CA LEU A 64 16.66 8.55 -4.36
C LEU A 64 18.09 8.09 -4.67
N VAL A 65 19.11 8.79 -4.16
CA VAL A 65 20.50 8.36 -4.31
C VAL A 65 20.71 6.99 -3.67
N ILE A 66 20.24 6.79 -2.45
CA ILE A 66 20.36 5.51 -1.74
C ILE A 66 19.55 4.40 -2.45
N HIS A 67 18.34 4.74 -2.91
CA HIS A 67 17.44 3.79 -3.54
C HIS A 67 17.97 3.31 -4.90
N LEU A 68 18.45 4.22 -5.74
CA LEU A 68 18.92 3.91 -7.11
C LEU A 68 20.39 3.48 -7.15
N ARG A 69 21.27 4.12 -6.37
CA ARG A 69 22.72 3.90 -6.43
C ARG A 69 23.26 3.07 -5.27
N GLY A 70 22.45 2.81 -4.24
CA GLY A 70 22.90 2.12 -3.03
C GLY A 70 23.64 3.03 -2.06
N THR A 71 23.96 2.49 -0.89
CA THR A 71 24.84 3.17 0.07
C THR A 71 26.30 3.03 -0.36
N LYS A 72 27.19 3.83 0.23
CA LYS A 72 28.64 3.72 -0.03
C LYS A 72 29.18 2.30 0.19
N GLU A 73 28.65 1.62 1.20
CA GLU A 73 29.01 0.25 1.57
C GLU A 73 28.44 -0.80 0.60
N ASN A 74 27.28 -0.54 -0.02
CA ASN A 74 26.61 -1.50 -0.90
C ASN A 74 26.02 -0.82 -2.14
N PRO A 75 26.82 -0.67 -3.21
CA PRO A 75 26.39 -0.01 -4.43
C PRO A 75 25.34 -0.83 -5.18
N LYS A 76 24.33 -0.15 -5.72
CA LYS A 76 23.25 -0.71 -6.56
C LYS A 76 23.29 -0.06 -7.94
N ASN A 77 22.89 -0.83 -8.95
CA ASN A 77 22.72 -0.30 -10.31
C ASN A 77 21.34 0.34 -10.46
N ALA A 78 21.32 1.62 -10.84
CA ALA A 78 20.09 2.39 -10.97
C ALA A 78 19.11 1.84 -12.03
N MET A 79 19.64 1.26 -13.12
CA MET A 79 18.83 0.74 -14.21
C MET A 79 17.98 -0.47 -13.79
N ASP A 80 18.52 -1.32 -12.91
CA ASP A 80 17.81 -2.51 -12.44
C ASP A 80 16.63 -2.14 -11.54
N VAL A 81 16.82 -1.13 -10.69
CA VAL A 81 15.79 -0.61 -9.76
C VAL A 81 14.66 0.09 -10.52
N ILE A 82 14.98 0.87 -11.56
CA ILE A 82 13.94 1.53 -12.38
C ILE A 82 13.13 0.48 -13.15
N LYS A 83 13.77 -0.59 -13.65
CA LYS A 83 13.09 -1.65 -14.38
C LYS A 83 12.09 -2.41 -13.51
N SER A 84 12.35 -2.59 -12.21
CA SER A 84 11.39 -3.23 -11.30
C SER A 84 10.11 -2.41 -11.05
N HIS A 85 10.11 -1.11 -11.30
CA HIS A 85 8.94 -0.25 -11.08
C HIS A 85 8.08 -0.05 -12.31
N LYS A 86 8.61 -0.36 -13.50
CA LYS A 86 7.83 -0.30 -14.72
C LYS A 86 6.70 -1.34 -14.58
N PRO A 87 5.42 -0.96 -14.69
CA PRO A 87 4.32 -1.91 -14.62
C PRO A 87 4.48 -2.86 -15.80
N THR A 88 5.04 -4.04 -15.52
CA THR A 88 5.00 -5.16 -16.44
C THR A 88 3.53 -5.54 -16.56
N ALA A 89 2.98 -5.42 -17.77
CA ALA A 89 1.80 -6.20 -18.12
C ALA A 89 2.06 -7.65 -17.70
N PRO A 90 1.08 -8.38 -17.16
CA PRO A 90 1.33 -9.68 -16.54
C PRO A 90 1.77 -10.68 -17.61
N THR A 91 3.07 -10.87 -17.77
CA THR A 91 3.62 -12.03 -18.46
C THR A 91 3.50 -13.19 -17.48
N ALA A 92 2.62 -14.12 -17.82
CA ALA A 92 2.41 -15.37 -17.09
C ALA A 92 3.69 -16.20 -17.07
N GLU A 93 4.49 -16.09 -16.00
CA GLU A 93 5.55 -17.06 -15.71
C GLU A 93 4.99 -18.18 -14.84
N LYS A 94 4.81 -19.34 -15.48
CA LYS A 94 4.43 -20.61 -14.87
C LYS A 94 5.48 -21.02 -13.83
N PRO A 95 5.10 -21.39 -12.58
CA PRO A 95 6.03 -22.06 -11.70
C PRO A 95 6.30 -23.47 -12.24
N LYS A 96 7.58 -23.76 -12.54
CA LYS A 96 8.07 -25.11 -12.87
C LYS A 96 7.88 -26.02 -11.65
N VAL A 97 6.86 -26.88 -11.67
CA VAL A 97 6.74 -28.02 -10.75
C VAL A 97 7.64 -29.13 -11.27
N LYS A 98 8.56 -29.58 -10.41
CA LYS A 98 9.48 -30.70 -10.66
C LYS A 98 8.68 -32.00 -10.81
N THR A 99 8.95 -32.70 -11.90
CA THR A 99 8.51 -34.05 -12.21
C THR A 99 8.95 -35.04 -11.13
N PHE A 100 8.00 -35.75 -10.54
CA PHE A 100 8.22 -37.10 -10.00
C PHE A 100 7.13 -37.99 -10.58
N SER A 101 7.54 -38.83 -11.53
CA SER A 101 6.78 -39.96 -12.01
C SER A 101 6.77 -41.05 -10.94
N ASP A 102 5.61 -41.66 -10.65
CA ASP A 102 5.31 -43.04 -11.06
C ASP A 102 4.13 -43.68 -10.29
N LYS A 103 3.26 -44.32 -11.09
CA LYS A 103 2.36 -45.46 -10.82
C LYS A 103 0.93 -45.25 -10.23
N LYS A 104 0.00 -45.76 -11.06
CA LYS A 104 -1.48 -45.89 -11.07
C LYS A 104 -1.93 -47.17 -10.30
N PRO A 105 -3.22 -47.63 -10.29
CA PRO A 105 -4.57 -47.07 -9.98
C PRO A 105 -5.34 -47.83 -8.86
N ALA A 106 -6.47 -47.27 -8.37
CA ALA A 106 -7.78 -47.91 -8.01
C ALA A 106 -8.48 -47.05 -6.93
N GLN A 107 -9.80 -46.85 -6.78
CA GLN A 107 -11.06 -47.39 -7.34
C GLN A 107 -12.23 -46.51 -6.80
N LYS A 108 -13.35 -46.45 -7.54
CA LYS A 108 -14.80 -46.29 -7.14
C LYS A 108 -15.18 -45.30 -6.01
N SER A 109 -16.26 -44.51 -6.00
CA SER A 109 -17.64 -44.62 -6.51
C SER A 109 -18.38 -43.37 -5.93
N THR A 110 -19.09 -42.52 -6.68
CA THR A 110 -20.52 -42.63 -7.03
C THR A 110 -21.41 -41.62 -6.25
N GLN A 111 -22.23 -40.91 -7.04
CA GLN A 111 -23.56 -40.33 -6.77
C GLN A 111 -23.72 -38.92 -6.14
N ARG A 112 -24.17 -38.04 -7.03
CA ARG A 112 -24.98 -36.83 -6.84
C ARG A 112 -26.45 -37.26 -6.67
N PRO A 113 -27.29 -36.52 -5.91
CA PRO A 113 -28.67 -36.38 -6.34
C PRO A 113 -29.12 -34.92 -6.44
N THR A 114 -29.94 -34.73 -7.46
CA THR A 114 -30.77 -33.60 -7.82
C THR A 114 -31.96 -33.44 -6.87
N GLY A 115 -32.40 -32.21 -6.60
CA GLY A 115 -33.72 -31.96 -6.01
C GLY A 115 -33.94 -30.53 -5.50
N LYS A 116 -34.69 -29.73 -6.28
CA LYS A 116 -35.43 -28.50 -5.89
C LYS A 116 -36.84 -28.72 -6.49
N PRO A 117 -37.99 -28.27 -5.93
CA PRO A 117 -38.18 -26.94 -5.34
C PRO A 117 -39.24 -26.76 -4.21
N ALA A 118 -39.36 -25.49 -3.80
CA ALA A 118 -40.54 -24.77 -3.26
C ALA A 118 -40.95 -24.91 -1.78
N GLY A 119 -41.13 -23.75 -1.13
CA GLY A 119 -41.82 -23.58 0.15
C GLY A 119 -41.28 -22.43 1.02
N LYS A 120 -41.82 -21.22 0.88
CA LYS A 120 -41.72 -20.16 1.92
C LYS A 120 -42.70 -20.48 3.05
N PRO A 121 -42.39 -20.11 4.30
CA PRO A 121 -43.12 -18.95 4.86
C PRO A 121 -42.22 -17.98 5.63
N GLY A 122 -42.63 -16.71 5.63
CA GLY A 122 -41.86 -15.59 6.18
C GLY A 122 -41.85 -15.53 7.70
N PHE A 123 -40.74 -15.01 8.23
CA PHE A 123 -40.64 -14.57 9.62
C PHE A 123 -40.15 -13.11 9.66
N LYS A 124 -40.94 -12.27 10.31
CA LYS A 124 -40.79 -10.81 10.43
C LYS A 124 -39.60 -10.48 11.34
N LYS A 125 -38.63 -9.70 10.87
CA LYS A 125 -37.58 -9.08 11.72
C LYS A 125 -37.99 -7.66 12.12
N LYS A 126 -38.04 -7.39 13.43
CA LYS A 126 -38.22 -6.07 14.07
C LYS A 126 -36.89 -5.27 14.10
N PRO A 127 -36.92 -3.94 14.28
CA PRO A 127 -35.88 -2.99 13.83
C PRO A 127 -34.72 -2.73 14.80
N GLU A 128 -33.68 -2.09 14.27
CA GLU A 128 -32.38 -1.67 14.84
C GLU A 128 -32.41 -0.90 16.16
N SER A 129 -31.37 -1.10 16.97
CA SER A 129 -30.88 -0.12 17.95
C SER A 129 -29.36 0.05 17.82
N LYS A 130 -28.91 1.28 17.54
CA LYS A 130 -27.51 1.72 17.45
C LYS A 130 -26.79 1.51 18.81
N PRO A 131 -25.52 1.09 18.85
CA PRO A 131 -24.73 1.21 20.07
C PRO A 131 -24.26 2.66 20.27
N GLU A 132 -24.63 3.24 21.41
CA GLU A 132 -24.24 4.57 21.87
C GLU A 132 -22.81 4.52 22.44
N ILE A 133 -21.93 5.39 21.94
CA ILE A 133 -20.57 5.63 22.44
C ILE A 133 -20.65 6.87 23.33
N VAL A 134 -20.29 6.77 24.62
CA VAL A 134 -19.59 7.84 25.37
C VAL A 134 -19.04 7.34 26.72
N GLU A 135 -17.76 6.98 26.69
CA GLU A 135 -16.67 7.41 27.59
C GLU A 135 -17.00 7.90 29.02
N LYS A 136 -16.52 7.17 30.03
CA LYS A 136 -16.18 7.71 31.37
C LYS A 136 -14.95 7.01 31.95
N VAL A 137 -13.76 7.48 31.60
CA VAL A 137 -12.53 7.17 32.35
C VAL A 137 -12.12 8.45 33.09
N ARG A 138 -12.31 8.49 34.41
CA ARG A 138 -11.77 9.55 35.27
C ARG A 138 -10.40 9.12 35.80
N TYR A 139 -9.37 9.91 35.54
CA TYR A 139 -8.07 9.81 36.19
C TYR A 139 -7.97 10.83 37.34
N ASN A 140 -7.78 10.35 38.57
CA ASN A 140 -7.45 11.19 39.73
C ASN A 140 -5.93 11.23 39.89
N ASN A 141 -5.30 12.33 39.50
CA ASN A 141 -3.87 12.56 39.75
C ASN A 141 -3.68 13.10 41.18
N GLY A 142 -3.30 12.21 42.10
CA GLY A 142 -3.03 12.56 43.49
C GLY A 142 -1.81 13.49 43.61
N LYS A 143 -2.05 14.76 43.95
CA LYS A 143 -1.01 15.68 44.40
C LYS A 143 -0.45 15.19 45.74
N LYS A 144 0.82 14.82 45.75
CA LYS A 144 1.63 14.68 46.97
C LYS A 144 1.74 16.05 47.67
N LYS A 145 1.47 16.06 48.96
CA LYS A 145 2.04 16.99 49.94
C LYS A 145 2.41 16.17 51.17
#